data_AF-A0A090T1T0-F1
#
_entry.id   AF-A0A090T1T0-F1
#
_cell.length_a   1.000
_cell.length_b   1.000
_cell.length_c   1.000
_cell.angle_alpha   90.00
_cell.angle_beta   90.00
_cell.angle_gamma   90.00
#
_symmetry.space_group_name_H-M   'P 1'
#
loop_
_entity.id
_entity.type
_entity.pdbx_description
1 polymer ?
#
loop_
_entity_poly.entity_id
_entity_poly.type
_entity_poly.pdbx_seq_one_letter_code
_entity_poly.pdbx_strand_id
1 'polypeptide(L)'
;MSGAARLLGLFSLDSIIRKMQLDFSDVFDKGMAFNSITGSGRVRDGVFVTNDIKMDAVAGDMRIKGLADLSKQTVDAEVSFTPDMTSGIPIITAFAVTPQTALVVLAVTTVISPVVEVVTQVNYSVKGPLDSPTVSEISRSSGEYTLPEDLKKEK
;
A
#
# COMPACT_ATOMS: atom_id res chain seq x y z
N MET A 1 -21.04 15.55 -35.04
CA MET A 1 -19.90 15.69 -34.10
C MET A 1 -20.28 15.55 -32.61
N SER A 2 -21.55 15.46 -32.21
CA SER A 2 -21.97 15.45 -30.79
C SER A 2 -21.95 14.08 -30.08
N GLY A 3 -22.02 12.96 -30.81
CA GLY A 3 -22.12 11.62 -30.21
C GLY A 3 -20.85 11.17 -29.48
N ALA A 4 -19.69 11.33 -30.12
CA ALA A 4 -18.40 10.94 -29.53
C ALA A 4 -18.06 11.74 -28.26
N ALA A 5 -18.36 13.05 -28.24
CA ALA A 5 -18.11 13.90 -27.08
C ALA A 5 -18.98 13.51 -25.85
N ARG A 6 -20.23 13.10 -26.06
CA ARG A 6 -21.10 12.59 -24.98
C ARG A 6 -20.64 11.24 -24.43
N LEU A 7 -20.20 10.34 -25.31
CA LEU A 7 -19.67 9.04 -24.89
C LEU A 7 -18.35 9.18 -24.13
N LEU A 8 -17.45 10.07 -24.57
CA LEU A 8 -16.23 10.41 -23.84
C LEU A 8 -16.53 11.00 -22.46
N GLY A 9 -17.56 11.87 -22.36
CA GLY A 9 -18.01 12.44 -21.10
C GLY A 9 -18.51 11.38 -20.10
N LEU A 10 -19.35 10.45 -20.54
CA LEU A 10 -19.87 9.37 -19.67
C LEU A 10 -18.76 8.41 -19.21
N PHE A 11 -17.83 8.03 -20.09
CA PHE A 11 -16.67 7.22 -19.71
C PHE A 11 -15.74 7.94 -18.72
N SER A 12 -15.55 9.26 -18.88
CA SER A 12 -14.74 10.05 -17.96
C SER A 12 -15.41 10.22 -16.59
N LEU A 13 -16.73 10.42 -16.54
CA LEU A 13 -17.48 10.62 -15.31
C LEU A 13 -17.58 9.32 -14.50
N ASP A 14 -17.81 8.19 -15.16
CA ASP A 14 -17.80 6.86 -14.56
C ASP A 14 -16.43 6.53 -13.94
N SER A 15 -15.34 6.90 -14.63
CA SER A 15 -13.97 6.77 -14.11
C SER A 15 -13.69 7.69 -12.91
N ILE A 16 -14.31 8.87 -12.85
CA ILE A 16 -14.22 9.79 -11.70
C ILE A 16 -14.99 9.21 -10.50
N ILE A 17 -16.20 8.69 -10.71
CA ILE A 17 -17.04 8.12 -9.65
C ILE A 17 -16.38 6.91 -8.99
N ARG A 18 -15.79 5.98 -9.77
CA ARG A 18 -15.05 4.83 -9.21
C ARG A 18 -13.89 5.24 -8.30
N LYS A 19 -13.13 6.28 -8.70
CA LYS A 19 -12.03 6.82 -7.89
C LYS A 19 -12.50 7.49 -6.60
N MET A 20 -13.68 8.14 -6.61
CA MET A 20 -14.29 8.68 -5.38
C MET A 20 -14.77 7.59 -4.42
N GLN A 21 -15.07 6.39 -4.93
CA GLN A 21 -15.40 5.21 -4.11
C GLN A 21 -14.16 4.47 -3.60
N LEU A 22 -12.95 5.00 -3.86
CA LEU A 22 -11.66 4.36 -3.57
C LEU A 22 -11.48 3.00 -4.29
N ASP A 23 -12.25 2.73 -5.34
CA ASP A 23 -12.11 1.53 -6.18
C ASP A 23 -11.02 1.79 -7.24
N PHE A 24 -9.79 1.54 -6.82
CA PHE A 24 -8.58 1.68 -7.63
C PHE A 24 -8.12 0.33 -8.21
N SER A 25 -8.99 -0.69 -8.23
CA SER A 25 -8.65 -2.04 -8.68
C SER A 25 -7.99 -2.02 -10.07
N ASP A 26 -8.50 -1.24 -11.03
CA ASP A 26 -7.89 -1.11 -12.39
C ASP A 26 -6.47 -0.50 -12.40
N VAL A 27 -6.11 0.29 -11.39
CA VAL A 27 -4.80 0.96 -11.29
C VAL A 27 -3.81 0.08 -10.52
N PHE A 28 -4.31 -0.70 -9.57
CA PHE A 28 -3.53 -1.65 -8.77
C PHE A 28 -3.41 -3.05 -9.40
N ASP A 29 -4.30 -3.40 -10.33
CA ASP A 29 -4.26 -4.66 -11.12
C ASP A 29 -3.01 -4.77 -11.99
N LYS A 30 -2.32 -3.63 -12.25
CA LYS A 30 -1.05 -3.58 -12.99
C LYS A 30 0.18 -3.70 -12.09
N GLY A 31 -0.01 -3.86 -10.78
CA GLY A 31 1.05 -3.80 -9.78
C GLY A 31 1.21 -2.39 -9.17
N MET A 32 2.21 -2.24 -8.31
CA MET A 32 2.47 -0.99 -7.59
C MET A 32 3.27 -0.03 -8.46
N ALA A 33 2.84 1.23 -8.59
CA ALA A 33 3.61 2.26 -9.28
C ALA A 33 4.89 2.60 -8.50
N PHE A 34 6.03 2.65 -9.19
CA PHE A 34 7.34 2.91 -8.59
C PHE A 34 8.23 3.81 -9.43
N ASN A 35 9.12 4.51 -8.76
CA ASN A 35 10.14 5.39 -9.36
C ASN A 35 11.42 4.62 -9.63
N SER A 36 11.87 3.77 -8.70
CA SER A 36 13.10 3.01 -8.85
C SER A 36 13.11 1.70 -8.07
N ILE A 37 13.88 0.73 -8.57
CA ILE A 37 14.26 -0.48 -7.85
C ILE A 37 15.78 -0.59 -7.92
N THR A 38 16.42 -0.72 -6.76
CA THR A 38 17.88 -0.84 -6.64
C THR A 38 18.22 -1.98 -5.69
N GLY A 39 19.40 -2.57 -5.84
CA GLY A 39 19.86 -3.65 -4.96
C GLY A 39 20.87 -4.54 -5.66
N SER A 40 21.28 -5.58 -4.96
CA SER A 40 22.17 -6.60 -5.48
C SER A 40 21.59 -7.99 -5.25
N GLY A 41 22.14 -8.97 -5.94
CA GLY A 41 21.75 -10.35 -5.73
C GLY A 41 22.68 -11.31 -6.44
N ARG A 42 22.58 -12.58 -6.07
CA ARG A 42 23.34 -13.65 -6.69
C ARG A 42 22.37 -14.64 -7.31
N VAL A 43 22.65 -15.03 -8.54
CA VAL A 43 21.94 -16.11 -9.23
C VAL A 43 22.84 -17.34 -9.25
N ARG A 44 22.31 -18.47 -8.79
CA ARG A 44 22.96 -19.77 -8.94
C ARG A 44 21.90 -20.84 -9.17
N ASP A 45 22.09 -21.66 -10.21
CA ASP A 45 21.19 -22.78 -10.53
C ASP A 45 19.71 -22.36 -10.67
N GLY A 46 19.47 -21.19 -11.25
CA GLY A 46 18.13 -20.62 -11.39
C GLY A 46 17.54 -20.02 -10.11
N VAL A 47 18.26 -20.01 -8.99
CA VAL A 47 17.82 -19.37 -7.75
C VAL A 47 18.49 -18.00 -7.61
N PHE A 48 17.69 -16.94 -7.60
CA PHE A 48 18.11 -15.58 -7.26
C PHE A 48 17.98 -15.36 -5.76
N VAL A 49 19.00 -14.79 -5.12
CA VAL A 49 19.01 -14.47 -3.68
C VAL A 49 19.47 -13.03 -3.49
N THR A 50 18.78 -12.28 -2.64
CA THR A 50 19.08 -10.88 -2.30
C THR A 50 18.84 -10.59 -0.81
N ASN A 51 19.51 -9.55 -0.30
CA ASN A 51 19.30 -9.03 1.05
C ASN A 51 19.11 -7.50 1.09
N ASP A 52 19.13 -6.83 -0.07
CA ASP A 52 19.29 -5.38 -0.15
C ASP A 52 18.49 -4.74 -1.29
N ILE A 53 17.47 -5.42 -1.82
CA ILE A 53 16.55 -4.77 -2.75
C ILE A 53 15.79 -3.67 -2.02
N LYS A 54 15.77 -2.49 -2.64
CA LYS A 54 14.98 -1.32 -2.26
C LYS A 54 14.12 -0.91 -3.43
N MET A 55 12.86 -0.58 -3.17
CA MET A 55 11.92 -0.08 -4.15
C MET A 55 11.32 1.22 -3.63
N ASP A 56 11.51 2.30 -4.38
CA ASP A 56 10.89 3.60 -4.15
C ASP A 56 9.57 3.61 -4.92
N ALA A 57 8.46 3.51 -4.18
CA ALA A 57 7.12 3.42 -4.72
C ALA A 57 6.28 4.64 -4.37
N VAL A 58 5.26 4.93 -5.19
CA VAL A 58 4.36 6.07 -4.95
C VAL A 58 3.63 5.95 -3.61
N ALA A 59 3.37 4.72 -3.15
CA ALA A 59 2.70 4.46 -1.88
C ALA A 59 3.68 4.44 -0.67
N GLY A 60 4.99 4.41 -0.90
CA GLY A 60 6.00 4.28 0.13
C GLY A 60 7.21 3.43 -0.30
N ASP A 61 8.19 3.37 0.60
CA ASP A 61 9.41 2.61 0.39
C ASP A 61 9.23 1.13 0.73
N MET A 62 9.86 0.25 -0.03
CA MET A 62 9.98 -1.17 0.31
C MET A 62 11.44 -1.61 0.40
N ARG A 63 11.73 -2.48 1.36
CA ARG A 63 12.96 -3.26 1.44
C ARG A 63 12.64 -4.74 1.34
N ILE A 64 13.35 -5.45 0.49
CA ILE A 64 13.07 -6.85 0.16
C ILE A 64 14.34 -7.68 0.38
N LYS A 65 14.19 -8.78 1.10
CA LYS A 65 15.23 -9.82 1.28
C LYS A 65 14.59 -11.20 1.08
N GLY A 66 15.34 -12.13 0.51
CA GLY A 66 14.84 -13.49 0.27
C GLY A 66 15.37 -14.10 -1.01
N LEU A 67 14.60 -15.04 -1.55
CA LEU A 67 14.95 -15.78 -2.74
C LEU A 67 13.79 -15.96 -3.71
N ALA A 68 14.13 -16.09 -4.99
CA ALA A 68 13.23 -16.53 -6.03
C ALA A 68 13.87 -17.72 -6.77
N ASP A 69 13.18 -18.86 -6.80
CA ASP A 69 13.53 -20.01 -7.64
C ASP A 69 12.86 -19.79 -9.01
N LEU A 70 13.63 -19.32 -9.99
CA LEU A 70 13.15 -19.00 -11.33
C LEU A 70 12.83 -20.25 -12.14
N SER A 71 13.43 -21.40 -11.79
CA SER A 71 13.18 -22.69 -12.43
C SER A 71 11.81 -23.24 -12.00
N LYS A 72 11.47 -23.10 -10.72
CA LYS A 72 10.16 -23.51 -10.17
C LYS A 72 9.11 -22.41 -10.19
N GLN A 73 9.51 -21.20 -10.57
CA GLN A 73 8.70 -20.00 -10.51
C GLN A 73 8.09 -19.76 -9.13
N THR A 74 8.90 -19.82 -8.07
CA THR A 74 8.45 -19.55 -6.69
C THR A 74 9.27 -18.48 -6.00
N VAL A 75 8.66 -17.80 -5.02
CA VAL A 75 9.29 -16.80 -4.16
C VAL A 75 9.17 -17.19 -2.68
N ASP A 76 10.19 -16.85 -1.91
CA ASP A 76 10.14 -16.78 -0.45
C ASP A 76 10.93 -15.54 -0.01
N ALA A 77 10.19 -14.48 0.35
CA ALA A 77 10.75 -13.18 0.65
C ALA A 77 10.08 -12.53 1.87
N GLU A 78 10.85 -11.70 2.55
CA GLU A 78 10.36 -10.77 3.56
C GLU A 78 10.42 -9.35 2.98
N VAL A 79 9.31 -8.62 3.11
CA VAL A 79 9.14 -7.27 2.58
C VAL A 79 8.82 -6.33 3.74
N SER A 80 9.70 -5.37 4.00
CA SER A 80 9.42 -4.25 4.90
C SER A 80 8.89 -3.08 4.09
N PHE A 81 7.65 -2.68 4.33
CA PHE A 81 6.98 -1.55 3.69
C PHE A 81 6.86 -0.38 4.66
N THR A 82 7.33 0.79 4.24
CA THR A 82 7.24 2.06 4.97
C THR A 82 6.36 3.02 4.16
N PRO A 83 5.12 3.29 4.58
CA PRO A 83 4.20 4.16 3.85
C PRO A 83 4.74 5.59 3.72
N ASP A 84 4.50 6.23 2.58
CA ASP A 84 4.75 7.66 2.43
C ASP A 84 3.62 8.47 3.08
N MET A 85 3.90 9.09 4.23
CA MET A 85 2.93 9.91 4.95
C MET A 85 2.61 11.25 4.26
N THR A 86 3.43 11.68 3.29
CA THR A 86 3.21 12.90 2.51
C THR A 86 2.28 12.69 1.31
N SER A 87 2.03 11.42 0.94
CA SER A 87 1.12 11.02 -0.14
C SER A 87 -0.36 11.33 0.12
N GLY A 88 -0.69 11.81 1.33
CA GLY A 88 -2.06 12.14 1.74
C GLY A 88 -2.90 10.95 2.21
N ILE A 89 -2.32 9.74 2.29
CA ILE A 89 -3.01 8.54 2.81
C ILE A 89 -2.42 8.15 4.18
N PRO A 90 -2.90 8.74 5.29
CA PRO A 90 -2.56 8.24 6.61
C PRO A 90 -3.22 6.87 6.83
N ILE A 91 -2.40 5.83 7.02
CA ILE A 91 -2.88 4.49 7.39
C ILE A 91 -3.08 4.47 8.91
N ILE A 92 -4.33 4.58 9.35
CA ILE A 92 -4.69 4.61 10.78
C ILE A 92 -4.85 3.18 11.31
N THR A 93 -4.28 2.88 12.47
CA THR A 93 -4.33 1.55 13.10
C THR A 93 -5.74 1.14 13.53
N ALA A 94 -6.63 2.10 13.80
CA ALA A 94 -8.01 1.87 14.23
C ALA A 94 -8.82 0.98 13.28
N PHE A 95 -8.45 0.90 11.99
CA PHE A 95 -9.11 0.03 11.01
C PHE A 95 -8.76 -1.47 11.15
N ALA A 96 -7.79 -1.85 11.99
CA ALA A 96 -7.30 -3.22 12.10
C ALA A 96 -8.16 -4.16 12.97
N VAL A 97 -9.06 -3.63 13.81
CA VAL A 97 -9.90 -4.46 14.68
C VAL A 97 -11.14 -4.95 13.93
N THR A 98 -11.98 -4.04 13.44
CA THR A 98 -13.08 -4.28 12.48
C THR A 98 -13.60 -2.93 11.93
N PRO A 99 -14.05 -2.85 10.66
CA PRO A 99 -14.54 -1.60 10.08
C PRO A 99 -15.69 -0.94 10.86
N GLN A 100 -16.57 -1.76 11.45
CA GLN A 100 -17.77 -1.30 12.14
C GLN A 100 -17.46 -0.62 13.48
N THR A 101 -16.42 -1.06 14.19
CA THR A 101 -16.03 -0.49 15.49
C THR A 101 -15.00 0.62 15.35
N ALA A 102 -14.20 0.61 14.27
CA ALA A 102 -13.15 1.57 14.00
C ALA A 102 -13.65 3.03 14.00
N LEU A 103 -14.80 3.30 13.34
CA LEU A 103 -15.35 4.65 13.22
C LEU A 103 -15.72 5.27 14.58
N VAL A 104 -16.27 4.48 15.51
CA VAL A 104 -16.71 4.96 16.83
C VAL A 104 -15.50 5.29 17.72
N VAL A 105 -14.50 4.41 17.74
CA VAL A 105 -13.27 4.60 18.53
C VAL A 105 -12.48 5.83 18.02
N LEU A 106 -12.42 6.02 16.70
CA LEU A 106 -11.75 7.16 16.09
C LEU A 106 -12.40 8.50 16.49
N ALA A 107 -13.73 8.58 16.46
CA ALA A 107 -14.46 9.81 16.78
C ALA A 107 -14.25 10.25 18.24
N VAL A 108 -14.23 9.30 19.18
CA VAL A 108 -14.02 9.60 20.61
C VAL A 108 -12.58 10.05 20.88
N THR A 109 -11.60 9.37 20.28
CA THR A 109 -10.17 9.68 20.50
C THR A 109 -9.78 11.02 19.90
N THR A 110 -10.26 11.35 18.69
CA THR A 110 -9.96 12.63 18.01
C THR A 110 -10.44 13.85 18.81
N VAL A 111 -11.56 13.74 19.52
CA VAL A 111 -12.12 14.84 20.34
C VAL A 111 -11.28 15.10 21.60
N ILE A 112 -10.63 14.07 22.15
CA ILE A 112 -9.92 14.12 23.43
C ILE A 112 -8.41 14.32 23.24
N SER A 113 -7.83 13.80 22.16
CA SER A 113 -6.41 13.88 21.86
C SER A 113 -6.21 14.01 20.34
N PRO A 114 -5.64 15.12 19.84
CA PRO A 114 -5.43 15.33 18.40
C PRO A 114 -4.31 14.47 17.81
N VAL A 115 -3.76 13.56 18.61
CA VAL A 115 -2.72 12.61 18.24
C VAL A 115 -3.38 11.29 17.90
N VAL A 116 -3.19 10.84 16.67
CA VAL A 116 -3.67 9.53 16.21
C VAL A 116 -2.50 8.59 15.98
N GLU A 117 -2.75 7.31 16.16
CA GLU A 117 -1.78 6.27 15.87
C GLU A 117 -1.80 5.94 14.38
N VAL A 118 -0.65 6.09 13.72
CA VAL A 118 -0.45 5.82 12.30
C VAL A 118 0.55 4.69 12.10
N VAL A 119 0.31 3.84 11.11
CA VAL A 119 1.25 2.78 10.74
C VAL A 119 2.50 3.40 10.13
N THR A 120 3.66 3.10 10.70
CA THR A 120 4.97 3.59 10.25
C THR A 120 5.75 2.55 9.47
N GLN A 121 5.50 1.26 9.72
CA GLN A 121 6.09 0.17 8.95
C GLN A 121 5.22 -1.08 9.05
N VAL A 122 5.17 -1.87 7.98
CA VAL A 122 4.59 -3.21 7.98
C VAL A 122 5.58 -4.20 7.39
N ASN A 123 5.78 -5.34 8.04
CA ASN A 123 6.63 -6.41 7.54
C ASN A 123 5.75 -7.57 7.06
N TYR A 124 5.96 -8.00 5.82
CA TYR A 124 5.21 -9.07 5.17
C TYR A 124 6.12 -10.25 4.85
N SER A 125 5.54 -11.45 4.88
CA SER A 125 6.06 -12.66 4.26
C SER A 125 5.35 -12.85 2.92
N VAL A 126 6.11 -12.99 1.84
CA VAL A 126 5.62 -13.21 0.49
C VAL A 126 6.14 -14.56 0.02
N LYS A 127 5.24 -15.54 -0.12
CA LYS A 127 5.61 -16.93 -0.44
C LYS A 127 4.68 -17.55 -1.47
N GLY A 128 5.22 -18.45 -2.30
CA GLY A 128 4.43 -19.25 -3.23
C GLY A 128 4.81 -19.02 -4.70
N PRO A 129 3.89 -19.28 -5.64
CA PRO A 129 4.12 -19.02 -7.07
C PRO A 129 4.49 -17.55 -7.33
N LEU A 130 5.40 -17.30 -8.27
CA LEU A 130 5.84 -15.94 -8.63
C LEU A 130 4.73 -15.08 -9.24
N ASP A 131 3.77 -15.71 -9.93
CA ASP A 131 2.63 -15.03 -10.56
C ASP A 131 1.48 -14.76 -9.58
N SER A 132 1.45 -15.45 -8.45
CA SER A 132 0.34 -15.44 -7.49
C SER A 132 0.82 -15.79 -6.06
N PRO A 133 1.76 -15.03 -5.48
CA PRO A 133 2.27 -15.33 -4.15
C PRO A 133 1.23 -15.00 -3.08
N THR A 134 1.23 -15.76 -2.00
CA THR A 134 0.49 -15.43 -0.79
C THR A 134 1.29 -14.40 0.01
N VAL A 135 0.63 -13.30 0.37
CA VAL A 135 1.18 -12.24 1.23
C VAL A 135 0.56 -12.36 2.61
N SER A 136 1.38 -12.50 3.65
CA SER A 136 0.94 -12.52 5.04
C SER A 136 1.69 -11.48 5.86
N GLU A 137 0.98 -10.76 6.72
CA GLU A 137 1.63 -9.84 7.65
C GLU A 137 2.35 -10.59 8.78
N ILE A 138 3.60 -10.21 9.02
CA ILE A 138 4.42 -10.72 10.13
C ILE A 138 4.29 -9.78 11.32
N SER A 139 4.42 -8.48 11.10
CA SER A 139 4.35 -7.46 12.13
C SER A 139 4.06 -6.08 11.55
N ARG A 140 3.59 -5.17 12.40
CA ARG A 140 3.45 -3.75 12.10
C ARG A 140 3.98 -2.91 13.25
N SER A 141 4.51 -1.74 12.94
CA SER A 141 4.83 -0.69 13.91
C SER A 141 3.98 0.54 13.64
N SER A 142 3.71 1.29 14.71
CA SER A 142 2.96 2.52 14.64
C SER A 142 3.68 3.65 15.35
N GLY A 143 3.31 4.88 15.02
CA GLY A 143 3.77 6.10 15.67
C GLY A 143 2.61 7.04 15.95
N GLU A 144 2.86 8.03 16.81
CA GLU A 144 1.93 9.11 17.11
C GLU A 144 2.06 10.22 16.05
N TYR A 145 0.97 10.55 15.37
CA TYR A 145 0.91 11.65 14.41
C TYR A 145 -0.12 12.69 14.86
N THR A 146 0.29 13.95 14.93
CA THR A 146 -0.63 15.05 15.24
C THR A 146 -1.35 15.47 13.97
N LEU A 147 -2.69 15.42 13.97
CA LEU A 147 -3.45 15.86 12.80
C LEU A 147 -3.18 17.33 12.47
N PRO A 148 -2.80 17.64 11.22
CA PRO A 148 -2.81 19.00 10.69
C PRO A 148 -4.16 19.70 10.94
N GLU A 149 -4.13 21.01 11.24
CA GLU A 149 -5.30 21.83 11.57
C GLU A 149 -6.35 21.91 10.44
N ASP A 150 -5.94 21.69 9.19
CA ASP A 150 -6.77 21.68 8.00
C ASP A 150 -7.68 20.44 7.90
N LEU A 151 -7.23 19.28 8.40
CA LEU A 151 -8.05 18.06 8.47
C LEU A 151 -9.10 18.11 9.61
N LYS A 152 -9.02 19.08 10.52
CA LYS A 152 -9.97 19.26 11.64
C LYS A 152 -11.28 19.93 11.22
N LYS A 153 -11.37 20.47 10.01
CA LYS A 153 -12.45 21.40 9.59
C LYS A 153 -13.56 20.81 8.73
N GLU A 154 -13.52 19.53 8.39
CA GLU A 154 -14.66 18.90 7.74
C GLU A 154 -15.68 18.48 8.82
N LYS A 155 -16.69 19.33 9.03
CA LYS A 155 -17.86 19.09 9.87
C LYS A 155 -19.13 19.30 9.05
#